data_AF-A0A484PTK5-F1
#
_entry.id   AF-A0A484PTK5-F1
#
_cell.length_a   1.000
_cell.length_b   1.000
_cell.length_c   1.000
_cell.angle_alpha   90.00
_cell.angle_beta   90.00
_cell.angle_gamma   90.00
#
_symmetry.space_group_name_H-M   'P 1'
#
loop_
_entity.id
_entity.type
_entity.pdbx_description
1 polymer ?
#
loop_
_entity_poly.entity_id
_entity_poly.type
_entity_poly.pdbx_seq_one_letter_code
_entity_poly.pdbx_strand_id
1 'polypeptide(L)'
;MSAAKPVAPAVVRAVRILDFLAAATEPQTFSDLVRALGLPKSSVHGLCNTLLDLNLIQRLESGHLTLGTHVMGWANAFLARIDITQEFFAAWDDMRVMPEETITLSILDGKDVVYIACRNGSRPLGVTFRTGMRLPAVYTATGKAMLMTQPSDHVRRLLAEGWPEPLTDLGPRNLEMLREELQAVRENGYSVDAGGVREGMHCFGAPVFDSHHPVAVAGVAVSLMANEVDADAQRRAGEAMRRLANRLSERLGATRRA
;
A
#
# COMPACT_ATOMS: atom_id res chain seq x y z
N MET A 1 -3.71 20.49 31.77
CA MET A 1 -2.95 21.25 30.75
C MET A 1 -1.66 20.50 30.46
N SER A 2 -1.59 19.74 29.36
CA SER A 2 -0.38 19.00 28.98
C SER A 2 0.61 19.97 28.34
N ALA A 3 1.79 20.16 28.96
CA ALA A 3 2.87 20.93 28.38
C ALA A 3 3.27 20.31 27.02
N ALA A 4 3.16 21.08 25.94
CA ALA A 4 3.61 20.65 24.62
C ALA A 4 5.12 20.38 24.69
N LYS A 5 5.54 19.19 24.23
CA LYS A 5 6.97 18.81 24.15
C LYS A 5 7.76 19.93 23.42
N PRO A 6 8.98 20.27 23.87
CA PRO A 6 9.82 21.20 23.13
C PRO A 6 10.17 20.59 21.78
N VAL A 7 9.54 21.09 20.72
CA VAL A 7 9.80 20.69 19.34
C VAL A 7 11.02 21.48 18.88
N ALA A 8 12.12 20.81 18.51
CA ALA A 8 13.31 21.46 17.97
C ALA A 8 12.96 22.18 16.65
N PRO A 9 12.85 23.53 16.62
CA PRO A 9 12.26 24.22 15.47
C PRO A 9 13.10 24.08 14.20
N ALA A 10 14.42 23.98 14.34
CA ALA A 10 15.33 23.74 13.23
C ALA A 10 15.08 22.40 12.53
N VAL A 11 14.81 21.33 13.29
CA VAL A 11 14.53 19.99 12.76
C VAL A 11 13.23 19.99 11.96
N VAL A 12 12.16 20.58 12.52
CA VAL A 12 10.88 20.69 11.79
C VAL A 12 11.03 21.46 10.49
N ARG A 13 11.79 22.56 10.50
CA ARG A 13 12.01 23.37 9.29
C ARG A 13 12.87 22.64 8.27
N ALA A 14 13.87 21.88 8.71
CA ALA A 14 14.68 21.04 7.84
C ALA A 14 13.86 19.93 7.17
N VAL A 15 13.01 19.23 7.92
CA VAL A 15 12.08 18.22 7.37
C VAL A 15 11.15 18.85 6.33
N ARG A 16 10.57 20.04 6.62
CA ARG A 16 9.73 20.75 5.64
C ARG A 16 10.48 21.14 4.35
N ILE A 17 11.78 21.45 4.43
CA ILE A 17 12.60 21.69 3.23
C ILE A 17 12.72 20.40 2.41
N LEU A 18 13.04 19.28 3.06
CA LEU A 18 13.21 17.99 2.41
C LEU A 18 11.88 17.51 1.78
N ASP A 19 10.76 17.62 2.50
CA ASP A 19 9.43 17.27 1.99
C ASP A 19 9.04 18.10 0.76
N PHE A 20 9.33 19.41 0.78
CA PHE A 20 9.06 20.30 -0.34
C PHE A 20 9.87 19.91 -1.59
N LEU A 21 11.17 19.62 -1.41
CA LEU A 21 12.03 19.18 -2.52
C LEU A 21 11.66 17.77 -3.01
N ALA A 22 11.22 16.88 -2.12
CA ALA A 22 10.79 15.53 -2.47
C ALA A 22 9.47 15.51 -3.27
N ALA A 23 8.56 16.44 -2.99
CA ALA A 23 7.28 16.54 -3.68
C ALA A 23 7.37 17.28 -5.04
N ALA A 24 8.46 18.01 -5.28
CA ALA A 24 8.67 18.75 -6.52
C ALA A 24 9.06 17.83 -7.68
N THR A 25 8.45 18.01 -8.85
CA THR A 25 8.81 17.26 -10.07
C THR A 25 10.09 17.77 -10.72
N GLU A 26 10.53 18.98 -10.38
CA GLU A 26 11.71 19.64 -10.95
C GLU A 26 12.58 20.26 -9.83
N PRO A 27 13.90 20.43 -10.05
CA PRO A 27 14.79 21.12 -9.12
C PRO A 27 14.34 22.57 -8.84
N GLN A 28 14.36 22.98 -7.58
CA GLN A 28 13.74 24.22 -7.10
C GLN A 28 14.76 25.35 -6.86
N THR A 29 14.37 26.61 -7.02
CA THR A 29 15.25 27.72 -6.64
C THR A 29 15.22 27.96 -5.13
N PHE A 30 16.23 28.67 -4.61
CA PHE A 30 16.21 29.12 -3.22
C PHE A 30 15.01 30.04 -2.90
N SER A 31 14.59 30.86 -3.88
CA SER A 31 13.43 31.74 -3.74
C SER A 31 12.12 30.94 -3.62
N ASP A 32 12.01 29.81 -4.31
CA ASP A 32 10.86 28.91 -4.20
C ASP A 32 10.72 28.34 -2.79
N LEU A 33 11.84 27.89 -2.22
CA LEU A 33 11.89 27.40 -0.84
C LEU A 33 11.47 28.47 0.18
N VAL A 34 12.01 29.69 0.07
CA VAL A 34 11.66 30.80 0.99
C VAL A 34 10.17 31.09 0.94
N ARG A 35 9.60 31.15 -0.28
CA ARG A 35 8.18 31.41 -0.52
C ARG A 35 7.29 30.28 0.02
N ALA A 36 7.65 29.03 -0.24
CA ALA A 36 6.87 27.86 0.20
C ALA A 36 6.88 27.68 1.73
N LEU A 37 7.99 28.01 2.39
CA LEU A 37 8.14 27.80 3.82
C LEU A 37 7.59 28.94 4.68
N GLY A 38 7.50 30.15 4.12
CA GLY A 38 7.06 31.36 4.83
C GLY A 38 8.05 31.80 5.93
N LEU A 39 9.34 31.51 5.74
CA LEU A 39 10.40 31.76 6.73
C LEU A 39 11.33 32.91 6.29
N PRO A 40 11.99 33.61 7.24
CA PRO A 40 12.98 34.63 6.90
C PRO A 40 14.11 34.08 6.03
N LYS A 41 14.54 34.86 5.02
CA LYS A 41 15.57 34.47 4.06
C LYS A 41 16.86 33.97 4.72
N SER A 42 17.31 34.65 5.78
CA SER A 42 18.51 34.27 6.54
C SER A 42 18.37 32.91 7.23
N SER A 43 17.18 32.58 7.73
CA SER A 43 16.91 31.29 8.38
C SER A 43 16.90 30.14 7.38
N VAL A 44 16.27 30.33 6.22
CA VAL A 44 16.25 29.32 5.14
C VAL A 44 17.67 29.10 4.61
N HIS A 45 18.45 30.17 4.46
CA HIS A 45 19.84 30.08 4.03
C HIS A 45 20.71 29.25 4.98
N GLY A 46 20.64 29.51 6.28
CA GLY A 46 21.39 28.73 7.28
C GLY A 46 21.01 27.25 7.30
N LEU A 47 19.71 26.95 7.18
CA LEU A 47 19.22 25.56 7.08
C LEU A 47 19.68 24.88 5.79
N CYS A 48 19.55 25.55 4.63
CA CYS A 48 20.01 25.00 3.36
C CYS A 48 21.50 24.73 3.34
N ASN A 49 22.33 25.62 3.89
CA ASN A 49 23.78 25.37 3.98
C ASN A 49 24.07 24.13 4.82
N THR A 50 23.43 24.01 5.99
CA THR A 50 23.58 22.81 6.83
C THR A 50 23.15 21.53 6.09
N LEU A 51 22.04 21.58 5.35
CA LEU A 51 21.55 20.42 4.59
C LEU A 51 22.44 20.09 3.38
N LEU A 52 23.06 21.09 2.75
CA LEU A 52 24.06 20.91 1.69
C LEU A 52 25.31 20.23 2.25
N ASP A 53 25.84 20.72 3.38
CA ASP A 53 27.02 20.16 4.05
C ASP A 53 26.80 18.70 4.48
N LEU A 54 25.57 18.36 4.87
CA LEU A 54 25.15 16.99 5.21
C LEU A 54 24.80 16.12 3.98
N ASN A 55 24.88 16.65 2.77
CA ASN A 55 24.47 15.98 1.52
C ASN A 55 23.00 15.51 1.52
N LEU A 56 22.14 16.17 2.31
CA LEU A 56 20.70 15.91 2.36
C LEU A 56 19.96 16.65 1.25
N ILE A 57 20.51 17.79 0.82
CA ILE A 57 20.14 18.47 -0.43
C ILE A 57 21.42 18.68 -1.25
N GLN A 58 21.28 18.89 -2.54
CA GLN A 58 22.40 19.22 -3.44
C GLN A 58 22.03 20.41 -4.32
N ARG A 59 23.05 21.13 -4.79
CA ARG A 59 22.91 22.24 -5.73
C ARG A 59 23.40 21.80 -7.11
N LEU A 60 22.54 21.92 -8.11
CA LEU A 60 22.87 21.65 -9.50
C LEU A 60 23.69 22.81 -10.10
N GLU A 61 24.30 22.57 -11.27
CA GLU A 61 25.05 23.61 -12.00
C GLU A 61 24.20 24.85 -12.32
N SER A 62 22.89 24.67 -12.54
CA SER A 62 21.93 25.77 -12.71
C SER A 62 21.71 26.63 -11.47
N GLY A 63 22.26 26.23 -10.31
CA GLY A 63 22.03 26.84 -9.01
C GLY A 63 20.75 26.37 -8.32
N HIS A 64 19.95 25.52 -8.97
CA HIS A 64 18.74 24.93 -8.38
C HIS A 64 19.10 23.88 -7.32
N LEU A 65 18.19 23.65 -6.38
CA LEU A 65 18.30 22.74 -5.26
C LEU A 65 17.40 21.51 -5.50
N THR A 66 17.92 20.34 -5.15
CA THR A 66 17.18 19.06 -5.15
C THR A 66 17.64 18.20 -3.98
N LEU A 67 17.01 17.05 -3.75
CA LEU A 67 17.46 16.10 -2.73
C LEU A 67 18.88 15.60 -3.01
N GLY A 68 19.67 15.44 -1.95
CA GLY A 68 21.02 14.93 -2.01
C GLY A 68 21.07 13.41 -1.82
N THR A 69 22.23 12.82 -2.11
CA THR A 69 22.43 11.37 -2.12
C THR A 69 22.37 10.73 -0.72
N HIS A 70 22.53 11.49 0.36
CA HIS A 70 22.45 10.96 1.73
C HIS A 70 21.08 10.36 2.04
N VAL A 71 20.01 10.90 1.42
CA VAL A 71 18.64 10.37 1.55
C VAL A 71 18.55 8.91 1.10
N MET A 72 19.31 8.52 0.07
CA MET A 72 19.36 7.13 -0.41
C MET A 72 19.93 6.18 0.65
N GLY A 73 20.88 6.64 1.47
CA GLY A 73 21.41 5.87 2.58
C GLY A 73 20.34 5.52 3.62
N TRP A 74 19.48 6.49 3.95
CA TRP A 74 18.35 6.26 4.86
C TRP A 74 17.28 5.38 4.24
N ALA A 75 16.95 5.60 2.97
CA ALA A 75 15.98 4.77 2.24
C ALA A 75 16.44 3.31 2.20
N ASN A 76 17.69 3.05 1.82
CA ASN A 76 18.25 1.69 1.79
C ASN A 76 18.27 1.04 3.18
N ALA A 77 18.67 1.78 4.22
CA ALA A 77 18.69 1.26 5.59
C ALA A 77 17.28 0.97 6.14
N PHE A 78 16.28 1.76 5.74
CA PHE A 78 14.88 1.54 6.05
C PHE A 78 14.34 0.32 5.30
N LEU A 79 14.48 0.29 3.97
CA LEU A 79 14.00 -0.81 3.11
C LEU A 79 14.64 -2.16 3.48
N ALA A 80 15.93 -2.20 3.82
CA ALA A 80 16.63 -3.42 4.23
C ALA A 80 16.10 -4.04 5.53
N ARG A 81 15.31 -3.28 6.32
CA ARG A 81 14.74 -3.72 7.60
C ARG A 81 13.25 -4.01 7.54
N ILE A 82 12.59 -3.67 6.43
CA ILE A 82 11.15 -3.88 6.29
C ILE A 82 10.90 -5.34 5.96
N ASP A 83 10.42 -6.08 6.95
CA ASP A 83 9.74 -7.35 6.75
C ASP A 83 8.23 -7.08 6.73
N ILE A 84 7.65 -7.09 5.53
CA ILE A 84 6.22 -6.83 5.33
C ILE A 84 5.32 -7.75 6.17
N THR A 85 5.78 -8.96 6.51
CA THR A 85 5.01 -9.88 7.35
C THR A 85 4.98 -9.42 8.81
N GLN A 86 6.11 -8.92 9.33
CA GLN A 86 6.18 -8.34 10.67
C GLN A 86 5.34 -7.06 10.76
N GLU A 87 5.44 -6.19 9.76
CA GLU A 87 4.63 -4.96 9.71
C GLU A 87 3.13 -5.26 9.56
N PHE A 88 2.77 -6.33 8.86
CA PHE A 88 1.38 -6.81 8.79
C PHE A 88 0.85 -7.22 10.17
N PHE A 89 1.59 -8.03 10.93
CA PHE A 89 1.19 -8.42 12.28
C PHE A 89 1.16 -7.22 13.25
N ALA A 90 2.10 -6.28 13.14
CA ALA A 90 2.10 -5.08 13.96
C ALA A 90 0.94 -4.12 13.62
N ALA A 91 0.64 -3.92 12.33
CA ALA A 91 -0.50 -3.12 11.90
C ALA A 91 -1.82 -3.77 12.34
N TRP A 92 -1.88 -5.10 12.30
CA TRP A 92 -2.98 -5.86 12.85
C TRP A 92 -3.16 -5.62 14.36
N ASP A 93 -2.12 -5.80 15.17
CA ASP A 93 -2.19 -5.70 16.62
C ASP A 93 -2.59 -4.31 17.11
N ASP A 94 -2.15 -3.27 16.39
CA ASP A 94 -2.53 -1.87 16.62
C ASP A 94 -4.03 -1.62 16.38
N MET A 95 -4.60 -2.23 15.33
CA MET A 95 -5.95 -1.89 14.86
C MET A 95 -7.05 -2.89 15.29
N ARG A 96 -6.68 -4.16 15.51
CA ARG A 96 -7.56 -5.28 15.91
C ARG A 96 -8.83 -5.41 15.04
N VAL A 97 -8.67 -5.34 13.72
CA VAL A 97 -9.78 -5.20 12.76
C VAL A 97 -10.52 -6.51 12.49
N MET A 98 -11.71 -6.74 13.06
CA MET A 98 -12.44 -8.03 12.87
C MET A 98 -11.67 -9.23 13.48
N PRO A 99 -11.48 -9.26 14.81
CA PRO A 99 -10.52 -10.15 15.46
C PRO A 99 -10.83 -11.64 15.35
N GLU A 100 -12.09 -11.99 15.08
CA GLU A 100 -12.56 -13.37 14.91
C GLU A 100 -12.40 -13.90 13.48
N GLU A 101 -12.14 -13.02 12.51
CA GLU A 101 -12.06 -13.38 11.10
C GLU A 101 -10.65 -13.73 10.66
N THR A 102 -10.55 -14.52 9.59
CA THR A 102 -9.26 -14.84 8.98
C THR A 102 -8.81 -13.73 8.06
N ILE A 103 -7.58 -13.26 8.28
CA ILE A 103 -6.98 -12.18 7.50
C ILE A 103 -5.67 -12.65 6.92
N THR A 104 -5.48 -12.37 5.64
CA THR A 104 -4.38 -12.88 4.85
C THR A 104 -3.61 -11.76 4.19
N LEU A 105 -2.29 -11.92 4.10
CA LEU A 105 -1.38 -11.11 3.32
C LEU A 105 -0.79 -11.96 2.20
N SER A 106 -0.84 -11.45 0.97
CA SER A 106 -0.29 -12.14 -0.20
C SER A 106 0.41 -11.18 -1.15
N ILE A 107 1.32 -11.72 -1.95
CA ILE A 107 1.99 -11.02 -3.05
C ILE A 107 1.60 -11.64 -4.39
N LEU A 108 1.70 -10.87 -5.48
CA LEU A 108 1.56 -11.41 -6.83
C LEU A 108 2.85 -12.15 -7.23
N ASP A 109 2.68 -13.31 -7.84
CA ASP A 109 3.74 -14.05 -8.52
C ASP A 109 3.19 -14.60 -9.84
N GLY A 110 3.48 -13.87 -10.92
CA GLY A 110 2.85 -14.11 -12.23
C GLY A 110 1.34 -13.96 -12.17
N LYS A 111 0.61 -15.02 -12.54
CA LYS A 111 -0.86 -15.06 -12.56
C LYS A 111 -1.49 -15.50 -11.23
N ASP A 112 -0.67 -15.83 -10.24
CA ASP A 112 -1.11 -16.31 -8.93
C ASP A 112 -0.85 -15.27 -7.84
N VAL A 113 -1.53 -15.45 -6.71
CA VAL A 113 -1.11 -14.90 -5.43
C VAL A 113 -0.40 -15.96 -4.61
N VAL A 114 0.62 -15.54 -3.87
CA VAL A 114 1.29 -16.36 -2.85
C VAL A 114 1.01 -15.76 -1.48
N TYR A 115 0.40 -16.56 -0.60
CA TYR A 115 0.16 -16.15 0.78
C TYR A 115 1.47 -16.15 1.57
N ILE A 116 1.83 -15.00 2.14
CA ILE A 116 3.08 -14.84 2.90
C ILE A 116 2.85 -14.70 4.40
N ALA A 117 1.66 -14.24 4.81
CA ALA A 117 1.21 -14.29 6.19
C ALA A 117 -0.29 -14.58 6.27
N CYS A 118 -0.69 -15.31 7.30
CA CYS A 118 -2.09 -15.59 7.59
C CYS A 118 -2.31 -15.45 9.09
N ARG A 119 -3.33 -14.69 9.46
CA ARG A 119 -3.89 -14.67 10.81
C ARG A 119 -5.22 -15.41 10.75
N ASN A 120 -5.21 -16.67 11.18
CA ASN A 120 -6.42 -17.47 11.20
C ASN A 120 -7.35 -16.99 12.32
N GLY A 121 -8.60 -16.73 11.96
CA GLY A 121 -9.67 -16.40 12.89
C GLY A 121 -10.18 -17.63 13.64
N SER A 122 -11.10 -17.41 14.58
CA SER A 122 -11.78 -18.49 15.29
C SER A 122 -12.98 -19.06 14.51
N ARG A 123 -13.44 -18.37 13.46
CA ARG A 123 -14.60 -18.81 12.67
C ARG A 123 -14.24 -19.94 11.69
N PRO A 124 -15.11 -20.96 11.56
CA PRO A 124 -14.86 -22.11 10.71
C PRO A 124 -15.16 -21.77 9.25
N LEU A 125 -14.22 -21.09 8.58
CA LEU A 125 -14.33 -20.79 7.16
C LEU A 125 -14.33 -22.03 6.28
N GLY A 126 -13.89 -23.20 6.78
CA GLY A 126 -13.76 -24.46 6.06
C GLY A 126 -12.63 -24.50 5.01
N VAL A 127 -11.84 -23.43 4.92
CA VAL A 127 -10.53 -23.38 4.25
C VAL A 127 -9.54 -22.83 5.27
N THR A 128 -8.36 -23.45 5.33
CA THR A 128 -7.25 -22.98 6.15
C THR A 128 -6.20 -22.37 5.25
N PHE A 129 -6.13 -21.04 5.23
CA PHE A 129 -5.05 -20.33 4.57
C PHE A 129 -3.73 -20.59 5.30
N ARG A 130 -2.67 -20.81 4.53
CA ARG A 130 -1.32 -21.08 5.04
C ARG A 130 -0.28 -20.35 4.21
N THR A 131 0.80 -19.92 4.86
CA THR A 131 1.96 -19.36 4.17
C THR A 131 2.48 -20.35 3.12
N GLY A 132 2.82 -19.84 1.94
CA GLY A 132 3.24 -20.61 0.76
C GLY A 132 2.09 -21.15 -0.09
N MET A 133 0.83 -21.05 0.36
CA MET A 133 -0.32 -21.40 -0.49
C MET A 133 -0.39 -20.49 -1.72
N ARG A 134 -0.78 -21.07 -2.86
CA ARG A 134 -0.96 -20.35 -4.13
C ARG A 134 -2.39 -20.48 -4.61
N LEU A 135 -2.95 -19.40 -5.14
CA LEU A 135 -4.26 -19.38 -5.78
C LEU A 135 -4.23 -18.45 -6.99
N PRO A 136 -5.03 -18.69 -8.04
CA PRO A 136 -5.07 -17.79 -9.19
C PRO A 136 -5.55 -16.39 -8.77
N ALA A 137 -4.78 -15.36 -9.14
CA ALA A 137 -5.02 -13.99 -8.69
C ALA A 137 -6.40 -13.46 -9.11
N VAL A 138 -6.88 -13.89 -10.27
CA VAL A 138 -8.18 -13.48 -10.84
C VAL A 138 -9.38 -13.93 -10.01
N TYR A 139 -9.24 -14.95 -9.16
CA TYR A 139 -10.32 -15.44 -8.30
C TYR A 139 -10.25 -14.88 -6.88
N THR A 140 -9.06 -14.54 -6.40
CA THR A 140 -8.85 -14.06 -5.02
C THR A 140 -9.13 -12.58 -4.86
N ALA A 141 -9.63 -12.19 -3.67
CA ALA A 141 -9.79 -10.77 -3.33
C ALA A 141 -8.44 -10.04 -3.34
N THR A 142 -7.38 -10.58 -2.71
CA THR A 142 -6.05 -9.96 -2.71
C THR A 142 -5.47 -9.83 -4.12
N GLY A 143 -5.65 -10.84 -4.97
CA GLY A 143 -5.20 -10.83 -6.35
C GLY A 143 -5.91 -9.77 -7.17
N LYS A 144 -7.25 -9.68 -7.13
CA LYS A 144 -8.00 -8.60 -7.79
C LYS A 144 -7.58 -7.21 -7.29
N ALA A 145 -7.34 -7.07 -5.98
CA ALA A 145 -6.85 -5.81 -5.41
C ALA A 145 -5.50 -5.38 -6.00
N MET A 146 -4.56 -6.32 -6.13
CA MET A 146 -3.23 -6.04 -6.71
C MET A 146 -3.29 -5.87 -8.24
N LEU A 147 -4.02 -6.72 -8.96
CA LEU A 147 -4.17 -6.67 -10.42
C LEU A 147 -4.81 -5.35 -10.88
N MET A 148 -5.70 -4.76 -10.08
CA MET A 148 -6.26 -3.43 -10.36
C MET A 148 -5.17 -2.35 -10.46
N THR A 149 -4.07 -2.49 -9.72
CA THR A 149 -2.97 -1.51 -9.73
C THR A 149 -1.99 -1.72 -10.89
N GLN A 150 -2.05 -2.87 -11.57
CA GLN A 150 -1.18 -3.19 -12.68
C GLN A 150 -1.63 -2.49 -13.97
N PRO A 151 -0.68 -2.16 -14.88
CA PRO A 151 -1.03 -1.74 -16.24
C PRO A 151 -1.89 -2.79 -16.94
N SER A 152 -2.92 -2.37 -17.68
CA SER A 152 -3.85 -3.28 -18.38
C SER A 152 -3.15 -4.24 -19.33
N ASP A 153 -2.12 -3.78 -20.05
CA ASP A 153 -1.29 -4.60 -20.93
C ASP A 153 -0.44 -5.64 -20.18
N HIS A 154 -0.10 -5.39 -18.91
CA HIS A 154 0.56 -6.39 -18.07
C HIS A 154 -0.44 -7.50 -17.70
N VAL A 155 -1.62 -7.14 -17.22
CA VAL A 155 -2.68 -8.11 -16.88
C VAL A 155 -3.08 -8.97 -18.09
N ARG A 156 -3.23 -8.36 -19.28
CA ARG A 156 -3.51 -9.10 -20.52
C ARG A 156 -2.41 -10.12 -20.84
N ARG A 157 -1.13 -9.74 -20.68
CA ARG A 157 0.00 -10.63 -20.92
C ARG A 157 0.07 -11.79 -19.92
N LEU A 158 -0.23 -11.54 -18.65
CA LEU A 158 -0.29 -12.58 -17.61
C LEU A 158 -1.29 -13.70 -17.94
N LEU A 159 -2.34 -13.39 -18.71
CA LEU A 159 -3.44 -14.30 -19.03
C LEU A 159 -3.44 -14.75 -20.50
N ALA A 160 -2.42 -14.35 -21.28
CA ALA A 160 -2.36 -14.63 -22.73
C ALA A 160 -2.17 -16.12 -23.05
N GLU A 161 -1.50 -16.86 -22.17
CA GLU A 161 -1.23 -18.30 -22.32
C GLU A 161 -2.40 -19.20 -21.91
N GLY A 162 -3.50 -18.61 -21.42
CA GLY A 162 -4.71 -19.33 -21.04
C GLY A 162 -5.32 -18.82 -19.73
N TRP A 163 -6.64 -18.97 -19.63
CA TRP A 163 -7.37 -18.65 -18.41
C TRP A 163 -7.09 -19.71 -17.34
N PRO A 164 -6.87 -19.35 -16.07
CA PRO A 164 -6.74 -20.32 -14.98
C PRO A 164 -8.00 -21.20 -14.86
N GLU A 165 -7.82 -22.46 -14.47
CA GLU A 165 -8.96 -23.35 -14.20
C GLU A 165 -9.81 -22.77 -13.04
N PRO A 166 -11.15 -22.64 -13.22
CA PRO A 166 -12.03 -22.19 -12.15
C PRO A 166 -11.98 -23.10 -10.93
N LEU A 167 -11.97 -22.50 -9.74
CA LEU A 167 -12.03 -23.23 -8.47
C LEU A 167 -13.47 -23.56 -8.04
N THR A 168 -14.42 -22.76 -8.51
CA THR A 168 -15.87 -22.91 -8.31
C THR A 168 -16.59 -22.47 -9.58
N ASP A 169 -17.92 -22.62 -9.63
CA ASP A 169 -18.75 -22.08 -10.72
C ASP A 169 -18.88 -20.53 -10.70
N LEU A 170 -18.24 -19.87 -9.73
CA LEU A 170 -18.28 -18.42 -9.52
C LEU A 170 -16.96 -17.74 -9.95
N GLY A 171 -17.01 -16.43 -10.17
CA GLY A 171 -15.85 -15.60 -10.55
C GLY A 171 -15.63 -15.44 -12.07
N PRO A 172 -14.68 -14.59 -12.47
CA PRO A 172 -14.52 -14.19 -13.87
C PRO A 172 -14.05 -15.36 -14.76
N ARG A 173 -14.61 -15.47 -15.96
CA ARG A 173 -14.29 -16.53 -16.94
C ARG A 173 -13.47 -16.06 -18.12
N ASN A 174 -13.29 -14.75 -18.23
CA ASN A 174 -12.56 -14.13 -19.31
C ASN A 174 -12.08 -12.73 -18.89
N LEU A 175 -11.26 -12.13 -19.75
CA LEU A 175 -10.64 -10.83 -19.48
C LEU A 175 -11.67 -9.70 -19.35
N GLU A 176 -12.80 -9.79 -20.04
CA GLU A 176 -13.86 -8.77 -19.98
C GLU A 176 -14.54 -8.75 -18.61
N MET A 177 -14.96 -9.91 -18.11
CA MET A 177 -15.52 -10.03 -16.76
C MET A 177 -14.52 -9.58 -15.69
N LEU A 178 -13.25 -9.98 -15.81
CA LEU A 178 -12.22 -9.53 -14.87
C LEU A 178 -12.04 -8.02 -14.95
N ARG A 179 -12.06 -7.42 -16.14
CA ARG A 179 -11.94 -5.96 -16.30
C ARG A 179 -13.07 -5.22 -15.60
N GLU A 180 -14.30 -5.73 -15.67
CA GLU A 180 -15.46 -5.17 -14.95
C GLU A 180 -15.27 -5.25 -13.43
N GLU A 181 -14.82 -6.40 -12.92
CA GLU A 181 -14.53 -6.55 -11.50
C GLU A 181 -13.40 -5.60 -11.05
N LEU A 182 -12.31 -5.50 -11.82
CA LEU A 182 -11.19 -4.59 -11.51
C LEU A 182 -11.63 -3.13 -11.57
N GLN A 183 -12.57 -2.77 -12.44
CA GLN A 183 -13.16 -1.43 -12.47
C GLN A 183 -13.97 -1.16 -11.20
N ALA A 184 -14.79 -2.11 -10.75
CA ALA A 184 -15.50 -2.00 -9.47
C ALA A 184 -14.52 -1.86 -8.28
N VAL A 185 -13.36 -2.52 -8.33
CA VAL A 185 -12.29 -2.35 -7.32
C VAL A 185 -11.77 -0.91 -7.30
N ARG A 186 -11.59 -0.28 -8.48
CA ARG A 186 -11.15 1.14 -8.56
C ARG A 186 -12.17 2.09 -7.95
N GLU A 187 -13.46 1.84 -8.17
CA GLU A 187 -14.55 2.70 -7.71
C GLU A 187 -14.79 2.55 -6.20
N ASN A 188 -14.76 1.32 -5.69
CA ASN A 188 -15.04 1.04 -4.27
C ASN A 188 -13.80 1.21 -3.37
N GLY A 189 -12.60 1.12 -3.95
CA GLY A 189 -11.33 1.12 -3.25
C GLY A 189 -11.00 -0.20 -2.53
N TYR A 190 -11.82 -1.24 -2.71
CA TYR A 190 -11.59 -2.60 -2.23
C TYR A 190 -12.13 -3.62 -3.23
N SER A 191 -11.55 -4.82 -3.24
CA SER A 191 -11.95 -5.93 -4.09
C SER A 191 -12.91 -6.87 -3.37
N VAL A 192 -13.68 -7.63 -4.16
CA VAL A 192 -14.58 -8.67 -3.65
C VAL A 192 -14.31 -9.97 -4.40
N ASP A 193 -14.14 -11.04 -3.62
CA ASP A 193 -14.30 -12.41 -4.07
C ASP A 193 -15.59 -12.95 -3.44
N ALA A 194 -16.62 -13.13 -4.25
CA ALA A 194 -17.93 -13.63 -3.82
C ALA A 194 -18.05 -15.13 -4.15
N GLY A 195 -17.18 -15.95 -3.56
CA GLY A 195 -17.20 -17.40 -3.69
C GLY A 195 -16.44 -17.98 -4.89
N GLY A 196 -15.60 -17.19 -5.56
CA GLY A 196 -14.72 -17.63 -6.65
C GLY A 196 -13.57 -18.53 -6.19
N VAL A 197 -13.08 -18.37 -4.95
CA VAL A 197 -12.15 -19.33 -4.34
C VAL A 197 -12.87 -20.53 -3.73
N ARG A 198 -13.99 -20.28 -3.04
CA ARG A 198 -14.81 -21.32 -2.44
C ARG A 198 -16.23 -20.86 -2.21
N GLU A 199 -17.20 -21.68 -2.60
CA GLU A 199 -18.61 -21.42 -2.34
C GLU A 199 -18.89 -21.29 -0.85
N GLY A 200 -19.76 -20.34 -0.49
CA GLY A 200 -20.09 -20.04 0.90
C GLY A 200 -19.04 -19.18 1.64
N MET A 201 -17.99 -18.71 0.95
CA MET A 201 -16.98 -17.81 1.51
C MET A 201 -16.87 -16.54 0.68
N HIS A 202 -16.95 -15.38 1.32
CA HIS A 202 -16.72 -14.08 0.69
C HIS A 202 -15.45 -13.44 1.26
N CYS A 203 -14.58 -12.95 0.39
CA CYS A 203 -13.37 -12.24 0.79
C CYS A 203 -13.40 -10.79 0.30
N PHE A 204 -12.89 -9.88 1.13
CA PHE A 204 -12.78 -8.46 0.80
C PHE A 204 -11.32 -8.06 0.88
N GLY A 205 -10.77 -7.44 -0.15
CA GLY A 205 -9.33 -7.18 -0.27
C GLY A 205 -8.98 -5.73 -0.55
N ALA A 206 -7.77 -5.32 -0.20
CA ALA A 206 -7.25 -3.99 -0.49
C ALA A 206 -5.76 -4.04 -0.86
N PRO A 207 -5.30 -3.19 -1.81
CA PRO A 207 -3.91 -3.16 -2.24
C PRO A 207 -3.02 -2.45 -1.21
N VAL A 208 -1.81 -2.97 -1.04
CA VAL A 208 -0.77 -2.42 -0.17
C VAL A 208 0.36 -1.89 -1.05
N PHE A 209 0.80 -0.67 -0.78
CA PHE A 209 1.87 0.02 -1.53
C PHE A 209 3.09 0.22 -0.64
N ASP A 210 4.29 0.20 -1.23
CA ASP A 210 5.51 0.70 -0.60
C ASP A 210 5.79 2.14 -1.05
N SER A 211 7.01 2.62 -0.83
CA SER A 211 7.46 3.92 -1.34
C SER A 211 7.48 4.03 -2.88
N HIS A 212 7.49 2.92 -3.60
CA HIS A 212 7.55 2.85 -5.06
C HIS A 212 6.14 2.73 -5.66
N HIS A 213 5.38 3.82 -5.58
CA HIS A 213 4.11 3.96 -6.31
C HIS A 213 4.32 3.87 -7.84
N PRO A 214 3.30 3.45 -8.64
CA PRO A 214 1.87 3.28 -8.33
C PRO A 214 1.37 1.83 -8.24
N VAL A 215 2.26 0.84 -8.23
CA VAL A 215 1.89 -0.58 -8.27
C VAL A 215 1.87 -1.16 -6.86
N ALA A 216 0.86 -1.96 -6.51
CA ALA A 216 0.79 -2.62 -5.21
C ALA A 216 1.89 -3.69 -5.07
N VAL A 217 2.57 -3.69 -3.92
CA VAL A 217 3.57 -4.70 -3.58
C VAL A 217 2.96 -5.92 -2.88
N ALA A 218 1.77 -5.76 -2.29
CA ALA A 218 1.02 -6.83 -1.65
C ALA A 218 -0.49 -6.54 -1.63
N GLY A 219 -1.27 -7.51 -1.19
CA GLY A 219 -2.70 -7.38 -0.95
C GLY A 219 -3.05 -8.00 0.41
N VAL A 220 -3.90 -7.30 1.16
CA VAL A 220 -4.53 -7.83 2.38
C VAL A 220 -5.99 -8.15 2.12
N ALA A 221 -6.51 -9.20 2.73
CA ALA A 221 -7.94 -9.50 2.67
C ALA A 221 -8.45 -10.12 3.96
N VAL A 222 -9.74 -9.92 4.22
CA VAL A 222 -10.51 -10.61 5.27
C VAL A 222 -11.49 -11.58 4.62
N SER A 223 -11.69 -12.73 5.24
CA SER A 223 -12.58 -13.79 4.76
C SER A 223 -13.74 -13.98 5.74
N LEU A 224 -14.97 -13.93 5.23
CA LEU A 224 -16.23 -14.08 5.97
C LEU A 224 -17.06 -15.23 5.40
N MET A 225 -17.97 -15.76 6.19
CA MET A 225 -19.00 -16.70 5.72
C MET A 225 -20.05 -15.96 4.89
N ALA A 226 -20.41 -16.48 3.72
CA ALA A 226 -21.30 -15.79 2.78
C ALA A 226 -22.70 -15.52 3.35
N ASN A 227 -23.21 -16.38 4.24
CA ASN A 227 -24.50 -16.21 4.91
C ASN A 227 -24.50 -15.06 5.95
N GLU A 228 -23.35 -14.52 6.31
CA GLU A 228 -23.18 -13.38 7.22
C GLU A 228 -22.92 -12.08 6.46
N VAL A 229 -22.84 -12.12 5.12
CA VAL A 229 -22.57 -10.95 4.29
C VAL A 229 -23.86 -10.36 3.76
N ASP A 230 -24.35 -9.33 4.45
CA ASP A 230 -25.27 -8.35 3.88
C ASP A 230 -24.49 -7.14 3.30
N ALA A 231 -25.23 -6.18 2.72
CA ALA A 231 -24.62 -4.98 2.13
C ALA A 231 -23.83 -4.15 3.16
N ASP A 232 -24.22 -4.17 4.43
CA ASP A 232 -23.58 -3.40 5.50
C ASP A 232 -22.30 -4.10 5.97
N ALA A 233 -22.32 -5.42 6.11
CA ALA A 233 -21.18 -6.26 6.41
C ALA A 233 -20.11 -6.15 5.33
N GLN A 234 -20.50 -6.20 4.05
CA GLN A 234 -19.59 -5.96 2.93
C GLN A 234 -18.92 -4.59 3.02
N ARG A 235 -19.69 -3.51 3.24
CA ARG A 235 -19.09 -2.16 3.38
C ARG A 235 -18.13 -2.08 4.55
N ARG A 236 -18.52 -2.61 5.73
CA ARG A 236 -17.65 -2.65 6.92
C ARG A 236 -16.36 -3.42 6.67
N ALA A 237 -16.43 -4.59 6.04
CA ALA A 237 -15.28 -5.43 5.74
C ALA A 237 -14.33 -4.77 4.71
N GLY A 238 -14.89 -4.21 3.64
CA GLY A 238 -14.13 -3.45 2.64
C GLY A 238 -13.41 -2.25 3.23
N GLU A 239 -14.10 -1.43 4.02
CA GLU A 239 -13.50 -0.28 4.71
C GLU A 239 -12.43 -0.70 5.73
N ALA A 240 -12.68 -1.77 6.48
CA ALA A 240 -11.73 -2.37 7.39
C ALA A 240 -10.42 -2.74 6.68
N MET A 241 -10.51 -3.42 5.54
CA MET A 241 -9.32 -3.80 4.76
C MET A 241 -8.63 -2.61 4.12
N ARG A 242 -9.37 -1.60 3.65
CA ARG A 242 -8.78 -0.33 3.19
C ARG A 242 -7.97 0.35 4.28
N ARG A 243 -8.52 0.45 5.50
CA ARG A 243 -7.79 1.06 6.63
C ARG A 243 -6.54 0.26 6.97
N LEU A 244 -6.64 -1.07 7.03
CA LEU A 244 -5.49 -1.94 7.30
C LEU A 244 -4.41 -1.80 6.22
N ALA A 245 -4.80 -1.82 4.95
CA ALA A 245 -3.89 -1.67 3.81
C ALA A 245 -3.22 -0.30 3.80
N ASN A 246 -3.95 0.78 4.09
CA ASN A 246 -3.38 2.12 4.21
C ASN A 246 -2.38 2.21 5.36
N ARG A 247 -2.72 1.63 6.52
CA ARG A 247 -1.82 1.61 7.67
C ARG A 247 -0.55 0.82 7.39
N LEU A 248 -0.68 -0.33 6.72
CA LEU A 248 0.47 -1.12 6.30
C LEU A 248 1.30 -0.34 5.28
N SER A 249 0.67 0.28 4.28
CA SER A 249 1.37 1.07 3.26
C SER A 249 2.16 2.23 3.87
N GLU A 250 1.61 2.95 4.84
CA GLU A 250 2.34 3.99 5.61
C GLU A 250 3.61 3.43 6.27
N ARG A 251 3.54 2.23 6.84
CA ARG A 251 4.68 1.56 7.49
C ARG A 251 5.72 1.08 6.48
N LEU A 252 5.30 0.82 5.24
CA LEU A 252 6.19 0.50 4.11
C LEU A 252 6.72 1.76 3.38
N GLY A 253 6.39 2.97 3.86
CA GLY A 253 6.90 4.22 3.31
C GLY A 253 6.07 4.82 2.17
N ALA A 254 4.86 4.32 1.92
CA ALA A 254 3.92 4.97 1.01
C ALA A 254 3.48 6.33 1.58
N THR A 255 3.40 7.34 0.71
CA THR A 255 2.83 8.65 1.11
C THR A 255 1.31 8.59 0.96
N ARG A 256 0.56 8.97 2.00
CA ARG A 256 -0.92 9.02 1.96
C ARG A 256 -1.36 9.82 0.74
N ARG A 257 -2.06 9.17 -0.19
CA ARG A 257 -2.98 9.88 -1.09
C ARG A 257 -4.35 9.91 -0.42
N ALA A 258 -4.92 11.12 -0.36
CA ALA A 258 -6.28 11.39 0.10
C ALA A 258 -7.31 10.68 -0.78
#